data_AF-A0A1F4VGP8-F1
#
_entry.id   AF-A0A1F4VGP8-F1
#
_cell.length_a   1.000
_cell.length_b   1.000
_cell.length_c   1.000
_cell.angle_alpha   90.00
_cell.angle_beta   90.00
_cell.angle_gamma   90.00
#
_symmetry.space_group_name_H-M   'P 1'
#
loop_
_entity.id
_entity.type
_entity.pdbx_description
1 polymer ?
#
loop_
_entity_poly.entity_id
_entity_poly.type
_entity_poly.pdbx_seq_one_letter_code
_entity_poly.pdbx_strand_id
1 'polypeptide(L)'
;MNYYPKKPVKSFLDLEVYQKLLAAAVVIVKRTRDRPDPSEITKNLHECVLSLPIKIAAAHSVRFGERDQSIRILEDVMMGCNKVVVYLEQFRDLYHTNDNDDLGTDFFEEQIKNILMVRSKVFRLQKSWKKFMMESNTFAMSLNQKN
;
A
#
# COMPACT_ATOMS: atom_id res chain seq x y z
N MET A 1 12.67 -11.98 26.71
CA MET A 1 12.03 -11.89 25.37
C MET A 1 12.89 -12.66 24.38
N ASN A 2 12.40 -13.77 23.83
CA ASN A 2 13.12 -14.49 22.77
C ASN A 2 13.03 -13.68 21.47
N TYR A 3 14.19 -13.26 20.96
CA TYR A 3 14.32 -12.66 19.64
C TYR A 3 14.17 -13.77 18.59
N TYR A 4 13.04 -13.81 17.89
CA TYR A 4 12.90 -14.61 16.69
C TYR A 4 13.26 -13.74 15.48
N PRO A 5 14.34 -14.05 14.75
CA PRO A 5 14.70 -13.29 13.56
C PRO A 5 13.53 -13.34 12.57
N LYS A 6 13.13 -12.17 12.06
CA LYS A 6 12.09 -12.07 11.04
C LYS A 6 12.54 -12.87 9.81
N LYS A 7 11.61 -13.60 9.18
CA LYS A 7 11.88 -14.34 7.95
C LYS A 7 12.55 -13.40 6.93
N PRO A 8 13.64 -13.83 6.26
CA PRO A 8 14.27 -13.05 5.20
C PRO A 8 13.26 -12.73 4.10
N VAL A 9 13.20 -11.47 3.66
CA VAL A 9 12.38 -11.04 2.53
C VAL A 9 13.11 -11.44 1.24
N LYS A 10 12.61 -12.47 0.56
CA LYS A 10 13.17 -12.95 -0.72
C LYS A 10 12.34 -12.44 -1.91
N SER A 11 11.04 -12.25 -1.69
CA SER A 11 10.09 -11.80 -2.70
C SER A 11 9.23 -10.65 -2.18
N PHE A 12 8.64 -9.87 -3.09
CA PHE A 12 7.62 -8.90 -2.72
C PHE A 12 6.41 -9.57 -2.05
N LEU A 13 6.20 -10.87 -2.33
CA LEU A 13 5.19 -11.71 -1.69
C LEU A 13 5.40 -11.83 -0.17
N ASP A 14 6.62 -11.64 0.32
CA ASP A 14 6.95 -11.69 1.76
C ASP A 14 6.65 -10.36 2.46
N LEU A 15 6.34 -9.29 1.71
CA LEU A 15 6.03 -7.99 2.28
C LEU A 15 4.60 -7.97 2.81
N GLU A 16 4.46 -7.74 4.12
CA GLU A 16 3.14 -7.58 4.76
C GLU A 16 2.30 -6.49 4.09
N VAL A 17 2.93 -5.41 3.63
CA VAL A 17 2.25 -4.32 2.90
C VAL A 17 1.65 -4.79 1.57
N TYR A 18 2.33 -5.69 0.85
CA TYR A 18 1.80 -6.28 -0.37
C TYR A 18 0.57 -7.14 -0.07
N GLN A 19 0.71 -8.07 0.88
CA GLN A 19 -0.33 -9.02 1.25
C GLN A 19 -1.61 -8.30 1.70
N LYS A 20 -1.47 -7.26 2.53
CA LYS A 20 -2.61 -6.48 3.02
C LYS A 20 -3.25 -5.61 1.94
N LEU A 21 -2.47 -4.98 1.06
CA LEU A 21 -3.03 -4.22 -0.06
C LEU A 21 -3.78 -5.12 -1.03
N LEU A 22 -3.24 -6.30 -1.34
CA LEU A 22 -3.91 -7.27 -2.21
C LEU A 22 -5.25 -7.73 -1.60
N ALA A 23 -5.25 -8.07 -0.31
CA ALA A 23 -6.48 -8.47 0.38
C ALA A 23 -7.53 -7.34 0.38
N ALA A 24 -7.13 -6.11 0.73
CA ALA A 24 -8.02 -4.95 0.72
C ALA A 24 -8.57 -4.67 -0.69
N ALA A 25 -7.72 -4.70 -1.72
CA ALA A 25 -8.14 -4.46 -3.10
C ALA A 25 -9.21 -5.47 -3.56
N VAL A 26 -9.00 -6.76 -3.30
CA VAL A 26 -9.96 -7.81 -3.66
C VAL A 26 -11.29 -7.61 -2.94
N VAL A 27 -11.26 -7.32 -1.64
CA VAL A 27 -12.46 -7.13 -0.83
C VAL A 27 -13.24 -5.90 -1.27
N ILE A 28 -12.57 -4.76 -1.45
CA ILE A 28 -13.18 -3.50 -1.92
C ILE A 28 -13.83 -3.68 -3.29
N VAL A 29 -13.10 -4.25 -4.25
CA VAL A 29 -13.61 -4.44 -5.63
C VAL A 29 -14.80 -5.39 -5.63
N LYS A 30 -14.71 -6.55 -4.95
CA LYS A 30 -15.84 -7.49 -4.86
C LYS A 30 -17.09 -6.86 -4.27
N ARG A 31 -16.92 -5.96 -3.30
CA ARG A 31 -18.05 -5.35 -2.58
C ARG A 31 -18.72 -4.22 -3.35
N THR A 32 -17.98 -3.54 -4.22
CA THR A 32 -18.45 -2.33 -4.91
C THR A 32 -18.72 -2.52 -6.41
N ARG A 33 -18.27 -3.61 -7.03
CA ARG A 33 -18.34 -3.83 -8.49
C ARG A 33 -19.74 -3.84 -9.12
N ASP A 34 -20.76 -4.23 -8.37
CA ASP A 34 -22.11 -4.46 -8.92
C ASP A 34 -23.03 -3.25 -8.68
N ARG A 35 -22.48 -2.10 -8.25
CA ARG A 35 -23.25 -0.89 -7.92
C ARG A 35 -23.30 0.07 -9.11
N PRO A 36 -24.48 0.62 -9.45
CA PRO A 36 -24.60 1.66 -10.47
C PRO A 36 -23.81 2.91 -10.06
N ASP A 37 -22.91 3.36 -10.93
CA ASP A 37 -22.06 4.52 -10.66
C ASP A 37 -21.99 5.46 -11.86
N PRO A 38 -22.93 6.42 -11.94
CA PRO A 38 -22.92 7.44 -13.00
C PRO A 38 -21.78 8.47 -12.85
N SER A 39 -20.98 8.40 -11.77
CA SER A 39 -19.95 9.37 -11.43
C SER A 39 -18.52 8.87 -11.64
N GLU A 40 -18.35 7.64 -12.13
CA GLU A 40 -17.07 6.95 -12.33
C GLU A 40 -16.21 6.78 -11.05
N ILE A 41 -16.79 6.98 -9.86
CA ILE A 41 -16.11 6.84 -8.57
C ILE A 41 -15.65 5.40 -8.31
N THR A 42 -16.48 4.42 -8.62
CA THR A 42 -16.22 2.98 -8.54
C THR A 42 -15.04 2.60 -9.44
N LYS A 43 -15.03 3.09 -10.68
CA LYS A 43 -13.91 2.85 -11.60
C LYS A 43 -12.62 3.45 -11.05
N ASN A 44 -12.66 4.71 -10.62
CA ASN A 44 -11.50 5.39 -10.03
C ASN A 44 -11.00 4.70 -8.75
N LEU A 45 -11.91 4.24 -7.89
CA LEU A 45 -11.62 3.45 -6.69
C LEU A 45 -10.91 2.15 -7.06
N HIS A 46 -11.45 1.41 -8.04
CA HIS A 46 -10.93 0.11 -8.47
C HIS A 46 -9.54 0.26 -9.08
N GLU A 47 -9.37 1.17 -10.03
CA GLU A 47 -8.06 1.46 -10.63
C GLU A 47 -7.05 1.86 -9.57
N CYS A 48 -7.45 2.74 -8.64
CA CYS A 48 -6.58 3.20 -7.58
C CYS A 48 -6.15 2.04 -6.66
N VAL A 49 -7.10 1.28 -6.12
CA VAL A 49 -6.81 0.23 -5.12
C VAL A 49 -6.07 -0.96 -5.72
N LEU A 50 -6.38 -1.36 -6.97
CA LEU A 50 -5.69 -2.44 -7.68
C LEU A 50 -4.26 -2.04 -8.07
N SER A 51 -3.99 -0.74 -8.27
CA SER A 51 -2.64 -0.27 -8.57
C SER A 51 -1.66 -0.39 -7.39
N LEU A 52 -2.15 -0.37 -6.14
CA LEU A 52 -1.29 -0.32 -4.96
C LEU A 52 -0.41 -1.58 -4.78
N PRO A 53 -0.93 -2.82 -4.83
CA PRO A 53 -0.09 -4.02 -4.74
C PRO A 53 0.89 -4.13 -5.92
N ILE A 54 0.50 -3.67 -7.12
CA ILE A 54 1.38 -3.63 -8.31
C ILE A 54 2.57 -2.71 -8.05
N LYS A 55 2.31 -1.51 -7.52
CA LYS A 55 3.36 -0.55 -7.17
C LYS A 55 4.30 -1.06 -6.07
N ILE A 56 3.81 -1.82 -5.09
CA ILE A 56 4.70 -2.48 -4.11
C ILE A 56 5.64 -3.47 -4.80
N ALA A 57 5.13 -4.30 -5.72
CA ALA A 57 5.97 -5.22 -6.48
C ALA A 57 7.01 -4.47 -7.33
N ALA A 58 6.61 -3.38 -8.00
CA ALA A 58 7.51 -2.53 -8.77
C ALA A 58 8.60 -1.89 -7.91
N ALA A 59 8.23 -1.28 -6.77
CA ALA A 59 9.17 -0.70 -5.82
C ALA A 59 10.18 -1.74 -5.33
N HIS A 60 9.71 -2.95 -5.03
CA HIS A 60 10.57 -4.05 -4.64
C HIS A 60 11.55 -4.42 -5.76
N SER A 61 11.12 -4.54 -7.01
CA SER A 61 12.00 -4.91 -8.14
C SER A 61 13.16 -3.96 -8.35
N VAL A 62 12.95 -2.65 -8.16
CA VAL A 62 13.96 -1.63 -8.47
C VAL A 62 14.81 -1.21 -7.26
N ARG A 63 14.50 -1.69 -6.05
CA ARG A 63 15.09 -1.22 -4.77
C ARG A 63 16.61 -1.32 -4.64
N PHE A 64 17.27 -2.16 -5.44
CA PHE A 64 18.71 -2.33 -5.40
C PHE A 64 19.44 -1.48 -6.45
N GLY A 65 18.91 -1.41 -7.67
CA GLY A 65 19.51 -0.68 -8.81
C GLY A 65 19.09 0.78 -8.87
N GLU A 66 17.82 1.09 -8.63
CA GLU A 66 17.25 2.43 -8.71
C GLU A 66 16.63 2.82 -7.36
N ARG A 67 17.50 3.01 -6.36
CA ARG A 67 17.13 3.26 -4.97
C ARG A 67 16.14 4.42 -4.81
N ASP A 68 16.44 5.58 -5.40
CA ASP A 68 15.55 6.75 -5.30
C ASP A 68 14.20 6.52 -5.98
N GLN A 69 14.18 5.78 -7.10
CA GLN A 69 12.95 5.41 -7.77
C GLN A 69 12.09 4.50 -6.88
N SER A 70 12.70 3.52 -6.20
CA SER A 70 11.98 2.64 -5.26
C SER A 70 11.33 3.43 -4.13
N ILE A 71 12.01 4.46 -3.62
CA ILE A 71 11.49 5.33 -2.57
C ILE A 71 10.31 6.19 -3.08
N ARG A 72 10.43 6.76 -4.28
CA ARG A 72 9.35 7.51 -4.93
C ARG A 72 8.11 6.65 -5.16
N ILE A 73 8.28 5.41 -5.62
CA ILE A 73 7.14 4.49 -5.78
C ILE A 73 6.46 4.21 -4.44
N LEU A 74 7.19 4.06 -3.33
CA LEU A 74 6.59 3.92 -2.00
C LEU A 74 5.82 5.18 -1.56
N GLU A 75 6.27 6.39 -1.96
CA GLU A 75 5.54 7.64 -1.75
C GLU A 75 4.24 7.67 -2.55
N ASP A 76 4.28 7.23 -3.80
CA ASP A 76 3.10 7.08 -4.65
C ASP A 76 2.10 6.06 -4.09
N VAL A 77 2.58 4.98 -3.46
CA VAL A 77 1.71 4.03 -2.75
C VAL A 77 1.04 4.70 -1.55
N MET A 78 1.77 5.49 -0.76
CA MET A 78 1.17 6.20 0.39
C MET A 78 0.15 7.24 -0.06
N MET A 79 0.42 7.98 -1.13
CA MET A 79 -0.53 8.88 -1.76
C MET A 79 -1.76 8.12 -2.27
N GLY A 80 -1.55 6.97 -2.92
CA GLY A 80 -2.62 6.10 -3.38
C GLY A 80 -3.49 5.56 -2.25
N CYS A 81 -2.91 5.22 -1.09
CA CYS A 81 -3.68 4.84 0.10
C CYS A 81 -4.63 5.98 0.53
N ASN A 82 -4.16 7.23 0.53
CA ASN A 82 -5.02 8.37 0.86
C ASN A 82 -6.13 8.55 -0.18
N LYS A 83 -5.82 8.38 -1.48
CA LYS A 83 -6.84 8.45 -2.55
C LYS A 83 -7.91 7.39 -2.38
N VAL A 84 -7.54 6.15 -2.04
CA VAL A 84 -8.49 5.07 -1.76
C VAL A 84 -9.41 5.45 -0.58
N VAL A 85 -8.89 6.05 0.48
CA VAL A 85 -9.72 6.54 1.61
C VAL A 85 -10.76 7.54 1.11
N VAL A 86 -10.34 8.55 0.35
CA VAL A 86 -11.25 9.56 -0.22
C VAL A 86 -12.33 8.90 -1.09
N TYR A 87 -11.95 7.97 -1.97
CA TYR A 87 -12.92 7.27 -2.81
C TYR A 87 -13.87 6.39 -2.01
N LEU A 88 -13.42 5.75 -0.92
CA LEU A 88 -14.29 4.98 -0.04
C LEU A 88 -15.29 5.87 0.69
N GLU A 89 -14.88 7.04 1.17
CA GLU A 89 -15.77 8.04 1.79
C GLU A 89 -16.80 8.54 0.78
N GLN A 90 -16.36 8.92 -0.43
CA GLN A 90 -17.25 9.37 -1.50
C GLN A 90 -18.25 8.29 -1.91
N PHE A 91 -17.79 7.05 -2.10
CA PHE A 91 -18.65 5.93 -2.45
C PHE A 91 -19.66 5.65 -1.33
N ARG A 92 -19.21 5.61 -0.07
CA ARG A 92 -20.10 5.44 1.07
C ARG A 92 -21.18 6.54 1.07
N ASP A 93 -20.79 7.80 1.03
CA ASP A 93 -21.72 8.92 1.23
C ASP A 93 -22.69 9.13 0.05
N LEU A 94 -22.30 8.73 -1.17
CA LEU A 94 -23.17 8.84 -2.35
C LEU A 94 -24.13 7.65 -2.53
N TYR A 95 -23.72 6.44 -2.11
CA TYR A 95 -24.48 5.23 -2.37
C TYR A 95 -25.15 4.63 -1.12
N HIS A 96 -24.82 5.12 0.07
CA HIS A 96 -25.54 4.82 1.29
C HIS A 96 -26.89 5.54 1.29
N THR A 97 -27.87 4.90 0.65
CA THR A 97 -29.14 5.56 0.29
C THR A 97 -30.30 5.23 1.20
N ASN A 98 -30.24 4.19 2.05
CA ASN A 98 -31.28 3.84 3.04
C ASN A 98 -30.73 2.94 4.16
N ASP A 99 -31.39 2.94 5.34
CA ASP A 99 -31.08 2.10 6.52
C ASP A 99 -31.08 0.57 6.26
N ASN A 100 -31.55 0.14 5.09
CA ASN A 100 -31.58 -1.26 4.63
C ASN A 100 -30.48 -1.59 3.60
N ASP A 101 -29.50 -0.71 3.37
CA ASP A 101 -28.43 -0.98 2.41
C ASP A 101 -27.41 -1.96 2.99
N ASP A 102 -27.33 -3.15 2.38
CA ASP A 102 -26.49 -4.26 2.79
C ASP A 102 -25.00 -3.93 2.94
N LEU A 103 -24.52 -2.82 2.36
CA LEU A 103 -23.10 -2.46 2.39
C LEU A 103 -22.60 -2.17 3.80
N GLY A 104 -23.44 -1.55 4.65
CA GLY A 104 -23.11 -1.15 6.02
C GLY A 104 -21.97 -0.14 6.10
N THR A 105 -22.15 0.92 6.89
CA THR A 105 -21.09 1.91 7.17
C THR A 105 -19.82 1.24 7.72
N ASP A 106 -20.00 0.20 8.53
CA ASP A 106 -18.93 -0.59 9.16
C ASP A 106 -17.91 -1.15 8.15
N PHE A 107 -18.37 -1.60 6.97
CA PHE A 107 -17.47 -2.12 5.94
C PHE A 107 -16.48 -1.04 5.50
N PHE A 108 -16.98 0.16 5.19
CA PHE A 108 -16.14 1.26 4.72
C PHE A 108 -15.21 1.74 5.80
N GLU A 109 -15.69 1.87 7.04
CA GLU A 109 -14.87 2.26 8.19
C GLU A 109 -13.74 1.26 8.44
N GLU A 110 -14.03 -0.04 8.35
CA GLU A 110 -13.02 -1.09 8.48
C GLU A 110 -11.98 -0.99 7.35
N GLN A 111 -12.42 -0.83 6.11
CA GLN A 111 -11.50 -0.72 4.98
C GLN A 111 -10.65 0.57 5.04
N ILE A 112 -11.22 1.70 5.44
CA ILE A 112 -10.48 2.95 5.67
C ILE A 112 -9.40 2.75 6.73
N LYS A 113 -9.75 2.14 7.87
CA LYS A 113 -8.79 1.82 8.93
C LYS A 113 -7.68 0.89 8.43
N ASN A 114 -8.02 -0.13 7.65
CA ASN A 114 -7.07 -1.06 7.07
C ASN A 114 -6.09 -0.36 6.12
N ILE A 115 -6.59 0.49 5.23
CA ILE A 115 -5.76 1.24 4.27
C ILE A 115 -4.83 2.22 5.01
N LEU A 116 -5.31 2.96 6.01
CA LEU A 116 -4.48 3.88 6.81
C LEU A 116 -3.40 3.14 7.63
N MET A 117 -3.74 1.96 8.16
CA MET A 117 -2.76 1.09 8.81
C MET A 117 -1.68 0.65 7.82
N VAL A 118 -2.05 0.24 6.60
CA VAL A 118 -1.09 -0.19 5.59
C VAL A 118 -0.22 0.98 5.13
N ARG A 119 -0.78 2.17 4.92
CA ARG A 119 -0.01 3.39 4.64
C ARG A 119 1.10 3.60 5.68
N SER A 120 0.78 3.44 6.95
CA SER A 120 1.74 3.57 8.05
C SER A 120 2.84 2.50 8.01
N LYS A 121 2.52 1.27 7.56
CA LYS A 121 3.49 0.20 7.34
C LYS A 121 4.37 0.48 6.11
N VAL A 122 3.82 1.06 5.03
CA VAL A 122 4.58 1.50 3.86
C VAL A 122 5.59 2.58 4.24
N PHE A 123 5.20 3.56 5.06
CA PHE A 123 6.13 4.55 5.60
C PHE A 123 7.30 3.92 6.39
N ARG A 124 7.00 2.93 7.24
CA ARG A 124 8.03 2.19 7.99
C ARG A 124 8.94 1.37 7.06
N LEU A 125 8.38 0.77 6.01
CA LEU A 125 9.16 0.08 4.98
C LEU A 125 10.10 1.06 4.26
N GLN A 126 9.60 2.23 3.87
CA GLN A 126 10.39 3.28 3.24
C GLN A 126 11.56 3.72 4.15
N LYS A 127 11.30 3.97 5.43
CA LYS A 127 12.36 4.29 6.41
C LYS A 127 13.40 3.17 6.52
N SER A 128 12.94 1.91 6.58
CA SER A 128 13.84 0.76 6.63
C SER A 128 14.73 0.68 5.39
N TRP A 129 14.18 0.91 4.20
CA TRP A 129 14.94 0.89 2.95
C TRP A 129 15.95 2.04 2.89
N LYS A 130 15.55 3.27 3.23
CA LYS A 130 16.47 4.42 3.32
C LYS A 130 17.65 4.13 4.26
N LYS A 131 17.40 3.51 5.42
CA LYS A 131 18.45 3.12 6.37
C LYS A 131 19.44 2.11 5.76
N PHE A 132 18.95 1.05 5.13
CA PHE A 132 19.82 0.06 4.47
C PHE A 132 20.66 0.68 3.34
N MET A 133 20.10 1.64 2.60
CA MET A 133 20.81 2.34 1.53
C MET A 133 21.96 3.20 2.09
N MET A 134 21.74 3.89 3.23
CA MET A 134 22.78 4.65 3.91
C MET A 134 23.91 3.75 4.41
N GLU A 135 23.58 2.66 5.11
CA GLU A 135 24.57 1.69 5.64
C GLU A 135 25.43 1.08 4.52
N SER A 136 24.80 0.75 3.38
CA SER A 136 25.49 0.22 2.20
C SER A 136 26.49 1.23 1.62
N ASN A 137 26.13 2.52 1.58
CA ASN A 137 27.00 3.57 1.07
C ASN A 137 28.18 3.84 2.02
N THR A 138 27.94 3.86 3.33
CA THR A 138 29.00 4.01 4.34
C THR A 138 30.02 2.88 4.25
N PHE A 139 29.55 1.63 4.07
CA PHE A 139 30.44 0.48 3.89
C PHE A 139 31.28 0.59 2.61
N ALA A 140 30.69 1.01 1.49
CA ALA A 140 31.43 1.21 0.24
C ALA A 140 32.52 2.29 0.38
N MET A 141 32.23 3.39 1.08
CA MET A 141 33.21 4.46 1.31
C MET A 141 34.38 4.02 2.20
N SER A 142 34.15 3.17 3.21
CA SER A 142 35.21 2.70 4.13
C SER A 142 36.16 1.69 3.47
N LEU A 143 35.72 0.97 2.44
CA LEU A 143 36.57 0.11 1.62
C LEU A 143 37.49 0.94 0.71
N ASN A 144 36.98 2.04 0.14
CA ASN A 144 37.76 2.90 -0.76
C ASN A 144 38.85 3.72 -0.06
N GLN A 145 38.78 3.90 1.26
CA GLN A 145 39.80 4.60 2.06
C GLN A 145 40.96 3.69 2.51
N LYS A 146 40.86 2.37 2.29
CA LYS A 146 41.88 1.39 2.69
C LYS A 146 42.78 0.93 1.53
N ASN A 147 42.59 1.50 0.33
CA ASN A 147 43.41 1.29 -0.87
C ASN A 147 44.07 2.61 -1.25
#